data_AF-A0A2G5TVF8-F1
#
_entry.id   AF-A0A2G5TVF8-F1
#
_cell.length_a   1.000
_cell.length_b   1.000
_cell.length_c   1.000
_cell.angle_alpha   90.00
_cell.angle_beta   90.00
_cell.angle_gamma   90.00
#
_symmetry.space_group_name_H-M   'P 1'
#
loop_
_entity.id
_entity.type
_entity.pdbx_description
1 polymer ?
#
loop_
_entity_poly.entity_id
_entity_poly.type
_entity_poly.pdbx_seq_one_letter_code
_entity_poly.pdbx_strand_id
1 'polypeptide(L)'
;MSSNSPEMFYVILYGVISVTVVSLLSLGGACIGPLMAKDAKHRWLHFFLAMAISTLSSDAILHIIPQVVGAHSHSHGHSHEHHGNSSHENVTVAHSHSHHEEEDEIMWYTITSTRKNLLRLSVIVLSIYVLYFVEFFMFYRKIHLHYCSPSTKSPVKSPSGIQSSNSNSSGIEDNNNGESKEKPREEGGHELIHLREEEEDGGKICGLKPRALIILFGDGIHNLVDGVAIGASFMISLKLGFITTIAVVCHELPHEIGDLAVLIDSGLSMVTALILNLLSALTAYIGLFIAIVLGKDEETETILLAITAGMFLYVAWADMLSHLKHDALMADHWMVTSILQLSGFTVGFLLIFGLGWFEHLLEG
;
A
#
# COMPACT_ATOMS: atom_id res chain seq x y z
N MET A 1 33.17 8.48 8.93
CA MET A 1 33.56 7.39 9.85
C MET A 1 34.29 6.32 9.07
N SER A 2 35.41 5.76 9.56
CA SER A 2 36.11 4.66 8.88
C SER A 2 35.40 3.33 9.13
N SER A 3 35.29 2.47 8.12
CA SER A 3 34.48 1.23 8.13
C SER A 3 34.99 0.11 9.04
N ASN A 4 36.00 0.35 9.88
CA ASN A 4 36.69 -0.67 10.68
C ASN A 4 36.58 -0.46 12.19
N SER A 5 35.59 0.31 12.68
CA SER A 5 35.29 0.39 14.12
C SER A 5 34.29 -0.70 14.54
N PRO A 6 34.41 -1.28 15.76
CA PRO A 6 33.41 -2.20 16.31
C PRO A 6 31.99 -1.60 16.32
N GLU A 7 31.87 -0.27 16.38
CA GLU A 7 30.60 0.47 16.26
C GLU A 7 29.91 0.24 14.91
N MET A 8 30.63 0.28 13.78
CA MET A 8 30.03 0.08 12.46
C MET A 8 29.50 -1.35 12.27
N PHE A 9 30.18 -2.33 12.87
CA PHE A 9 29.68 -3.70 12.88
C PHE A 9 28.34 -3.82 13.59
N TYR A 10 28.16 -3.16 14.75
CA TYR A 10 26.88 -3.15 15.46
C TYR A 10 25.78 -2.45 14.68
N VAL A 11 26.08 -1.32 14.02
CA VAL A 11 25.12 -0.61 13.15
C VAL A 11 24.61 -1.53 12.03
N ILE A 12 25.51 -2.21 11.33
CA ILE A 12 25.13 -3.13 10.25
C ILE A 12 24.37 -4.34 10.82
N LEU A 13 24.86 -4.94 11.91
CA LEU A 13 24.23 -6.11 12.51
C LEU A 13 22.80 -5.82 12.98
N TYR A 14 22.63 -4.78 13.81
CA TYR A 14 21.31 -4.42 14.33
C TYR A 14 20.39 -3.84 13.26
N GLY A 15 20.92 -3.07 12.30
CA GLY A 15 20.15 -2.60 11.15
C GLY A 15 19.61 -3.75 10.30
N VAL A 16 20.44 -4.76 9.98
CA VAL A 16 20.02 -5.96 9.26
C VAL A 16 18.98 -6.75 10.05
N ILE A 17 19.17 -6.93 11.36
CA ILE A 17 18.18 -7.61 12.22
C ILE A 17 16.85 -6.84 12.22
N SER A 18 16.87 -5.53 12.40
CA SER A 18 15.68 -4.68 12.37
C SER A 18 14.93 -4.78 11.05
N VAL A 19 15.63 -4.63 9.92
CA VAL A 19 15.01 -4.78 8.59
C VAL A 19 14.50 -6.20 8.38
N THR A 20 15.20 -7.23 8.86
CA THR A 20 14.69 -8.61 8.80
C THR A 20 13.37 -8.73 9.55
N VAL A 21 13.28 -8.16 10.76
CA VAL A 21 12.06 -8.20 11.58
C VAL A 21 10.92 -7.50 10.85
N VAL A 22 11.15 -6.29 10.34
CA VAL A 22 10.15 -5.53 9.57
C VAL A 22 9.70 -6.31 8.35
N SER A 23 10.62 -6.76 7.48
CA SER A 23 10.26 -7.50 6.27
C SER A 23 9.54 -8.83 6.54
N LEU A 24 9.77 -9.48 7.70
CA LEU A 24 9.04 -10.70 8.06
C LEU A 24 7.59 -10.42 8.49
N LEU A 25 7.23 -9.18 8.84
CA LEU A 25 5.84 -8.81 9.11
C LEU A 25 4.96 -8.90 7.85
N SER A 26 5.55 -8.73 6.66
CA SER A 26 4.89 -9.01 5.36
C SER A 26 4.30 -10.42 5.27
N LEU A 27 4.88 -11.39 6.01
CA LEU A 27 4.39 -12.76 6.12
C LEU A 27 3.38 -12.93 7.25
N GLY A 28 3.29 -11.98 8.18
CA GLY A 28 2.36 -11.99 9.31
C GLY A 28 0.89 -12.05 8.88
N GLY A 29 0.56 -11.53 7.69
CA GLY A 29 -0.75 -11.69 7.07
C GLY A 29 -1.16 -13.16 6.85
N ALA A 30 -0.21 -14.11 6.82
CA ALA A 30 -0.51 -15.54 6.78
C ALA A 30 -1.29 -16.01 8.02
N CYS A 31 -1.09 -15.37 9.18
CA CYS A 31 -1.85 -15.63 10.41
C CYS A 31 -3.33 -15.25 10.28
N ILE A 32 -3.68 -14.41 9.31
CA ILE A 32 -5.06 -14.02 8.97
C ILE A 32 -5.68 -15.01 7.97
N GLY A 33 -4.86 -15.82 7.28
CA GLY A 33 -5.32 -16.85 6.34
C GLY A 33 -6.42 -17.78 6.88
N PRO A 34 -6.34 -18.27 8.14
CA PRO A 34 -7.42 -19.05 8.76
C PRO A 34 -8.74 -18.29 8.92
N LEU A 35 -8.69 -16.97 9.17
CA LEU A 35 -9.87 -16.09 9.26
C LEU A 35 -10.48 -15.81 7.87
N MET A 36 -9.68 -15.95 6.80
CA MET A 36 -10.11 -15.79 5.41
C MET A 36 -10.66 -17.08 4.77
N ALA A 37 -10.97 -18.11 5.55
CA ALA A 37 -11.47 -19.39 5.04
C ALA A 37 -13.00 -19.40 4.78
N LYS A 38 -13.36 -19.95 3.60
CA LYS A 38 -14.69 -20.39 3.13
C LYS A 38 -15.83 -19.35 3.26
N ASP A 39 -16.60 -19.34 4.35
CA ASP A 39 -17.88 -18.62 4.40
C ASP A 39 -17.79 -17.21 5.00
N ALA A 40 -16.62 -16.82 5.53
CA ALA A 40 -16.39 -15.52 6.16
C ALA A 40 -15.42 -14.61 5.40
N LYS A 41 -14.81 -15.11 4.30
CA LYS A 41 -13.78 -14.41 3.53
C LYS A 41 -14.22 -13.00 3.12
N HIS A 42 -15.39 -12.88 2.49
CA HIS A 42 -15.91 -11.58 2.03
C HIS A 42 -16.18 -10.61 3.18
N ARG A 43 -16.64 -11.11 4.34
CA ARG A 43 -16.89 -10.27 5.52
C ARG A 43 -15.58 -9.67 6.06
N TRP A 44 -14.57 -10.52 6.29
CA TRP A 44 -13.29 -10.06 6.84
C TRP A 44 -12.50 -9.19 5.86
N LEU A 45 -12.66 -9.41 4.55
CA LEU A 45 -12.02 -8.60 3.52
C LEU A 45 -12.43 -7.13 3.61
N HIS A 46 -13.71 -6.83 3.86
CA HIS A 46 -14.15 -5.44 4.05
C HIS A 46 -13.51 -4.76 5.27
N PHE A 47 -13.30 -5.49 6.36
CA PHE A 47 -12.65 -4.96 7.56
C PHE A 47 -11.17 -4.65 7.32
N PHE A 48 -10.41 -5.62 6.81
CA PHE A 48 -8.97 -5.46 6.59
C PHE A 48 -8.66 -4.43 5.51
N LEU A 49 -9.46 -4.39 4.45
CA LEU A 49 -9.34 -3.37 3.43
C LEU A 49 -9.66 -1.97 3.99
N ALA A 50 -10.73 -1.80 4.75
CA ALA A 50 -11.06 -0.50 5.34
C ALA A 50 -9.97 -0.05 6.33
N MET A 51 -9.42 -0.99 7.10
CA MET A 51 -8.25 -0.74 7.95
C MET A 51 -7.06 -0.26 7.12
N ALA A 52 -6.74 -0.94 6.02
CA ALA A 52 -5.63 -0.58 5.12
C ALA A 52 -5.78 0.81 4.50
N ILE A 53 -6.96 1.11 3.97
CA ILE A 53 -7.29 2.44 3.42
C ILE A 53 -7.10 3.50 4.51
N SER A 54 -7.54 3.21 5.74
CA SER A 54 -7.38 4.13 6.85
C SER A 54 -5.93 4.32 7.26
N THR A 55 -5.13 3.26 7.34
CA THR A 55 -3.73 3.37 7.74
C THR A 55 -2.91 4.09 6.68
N LEU A 56 -3.06 3.75 5.39
CA LEU A 56 -2.42 4.43 4.26
C LEU A 56 -2.74 5.92 4.22
N SER A 57 -4.04 6.27 4.31
CA SER A 57 -4.43 7.69 4.28
C SER A 57 -4.06 8.45 5.55
N SER A 58 -4.13 7.81 6.72
CA SER A 58 -3.76 8.45 7.99
C SER A 58 -2.25 8.64 8.09
N ASP A 59 -1.44 7.66 7.67
CA ASP A 59 0.02 7.76 7.70
C ASP A 59 0.51 8.85 6.75
N ALA A 60 -0.05 8.90 5.53
CA ALA A 60 0.21 9.98 4.59
C ALA A 60 -0.11 11.36 5.17
N ILE A 61 -1.27 11.55 5.82
CA ILE A 61 -1.75 12.86 6.27
C ILE A 61 -1.18 13.30 7.62
N LEU A 62 -1.09 12.38 8.58
CA LEU A 62 -0.76 12.70 9.97
C LEU A 62 0.74 12.58 10.26
N HIS A 63 1.48 11.84 9.44
CA HIS A 63 2.89 11.55 9.70
C HIS A 63 3.77 12.03 8.54
N ILE A 64 3.55 11.53 7.32
CA ILE A 64 4.41 11.84 6.18
C ILE A 64 4.29 13.30 5.71
N ILE A 65 3.07 13.82 5.47
CA ILE A 65 2.88 15.21 5.01
C ILE A 65 3.48 16.23 5.99
N PRO A 66 3.24 16.14 7.31
CA PRO A 66 3.87 17.02 8.29
C PRO A 66 5.41 16.99 8.28
N GLN A 67 6.02 15.81 8.10
CA GLN A 67 7.46 15.67 7.94
C GLN A 67 7.95 16.36 6.66
N VAL A 68 7.22 16.18 5.54
CA VAL A 68 7.57 16.79 4.25
C VAL A 68 7.57 18.32 4.31
N VAL A 69 6.61 18.92 5.00
CA VAL A 69 6.54 20.39 5.15
C VAL A 69 7.40 20.93 6.30
N GLY A 70 8.08 20.06 7.06
CA GLY A 70 8.93 20.43 8.19
C GLY A 70 8.15 20.89 9.43
N ALA A 71 6.88 20.49 9.58
CA ALA A 71 6.07 20.81 10.76
C ALA A 71 6.48 20.01 12.01
N HIS A 72 7.11 18.85 11.82
CA HIS A 72 7.75 18.05 12.86
C HIS A 72 9.26 17.95 12.56
N SER A 73 10.02 19.02 12.81
CA SER A 73 11.47 18.91 12.84
C SER A 73 11.87 18.28 14.18
N HIS A 74 12.30 17.02 14.18
CA HIS A 74 13.14 16.49 15.26
C HIS A 74 14.48 17.25 15.19
N SER A 75 14.52 18.44 15.79
CA SER A 75 15.79 19.11 16.01
C SER A 75 16.53 18.30 17.08
N HIS A 76 17.37 17.37 16.65
CA HIS A 76 18.42 16.87 17.52
C HIS A 76 19.33 18.07 17.82
N GLY A 77 19.12 18.65 19.01
CA GLY A 77 19.81 19.85 19.45
C GLY A 77 21.32 19.63 19.51
N HIS A 78 22.03 20.10 18.50
CA HIS A 78 23.42 20.49 18.65
C HIS A 78 23.48 21.85 19.35
N SER A 79 23.27 21.85 20.67
CA SER A 79 23.62 23.00 21.50
C SER A 79 25.13 23.09 21.61
N HIS A 80 25.77 23.77 20.66
CA HIS A 80 27.09 24.35 20.88
C HIS A 80 26.93 25.57 21.81
N GLU A 81 26.85 25.33 23.11
CA GLU A 81 27.06 26.37 24.11
C GLU A 81 28.54 26.80 24.05
N HIS A 82 28.81 27.88 23.33
CA HIS A 82 30.07 28.61 23.49
C HIS A 82 30.02 29.38 24.81
N HIS A 83 30.71 28.85 25.82
CA HIS A 83 31.09 29.58 27.02
C HIS A 83 31.87 30.85 26.67
N GLY A 84 31.32 32.01 27.04
CA GLY A 84 32.03 33.29 27.07
C GLY A 84 31.74 34.00 28.38
N ASN A 85 32.56 33.73 29.39
CA ASN A 85 32.51 34.38 30.69
C ASN A 85 33.37 35.66 30.66
N SER A 86 32.80 36.84 30.92
CA SER A 86 33.56 38.02 31.34
C SER A 86 32.64 39.10 31.92
N SER A 87 33.04 39.62 33.07
CA SER A 87 32.35 40.48 34.01
C SER A 87 32.64 41.98 33.83
N HIS A 88 31.74 42.81 34.39
CA HIS A 88 31.86 44.20 34.87
C HIS A 88 31.69 45.42 33.93
N GLU A 89 30.63 46.18 34.26
CA GLU A 89 30.51 47.64 34.51
C GLU A 89 30.43 48.73 33.40
N ASN A 90 29.32 49.49 33.53
CA ASN A 90 29.09 50.93 33.37
C ASN A 90 28.99 51.63 31.99
N VAL A 91 27.77 52.08 31.72
CA VAL A 91 27.33 53.39 31.19
C VAL A 91 28.02 53.92 29.92
N THR A 92 27.27 53.99 28.81
CA THR A 92 26.98 55.25 28.09
C THR A 92 25.88 55.04 27.06
N VAL A 93 24.90 55.95 27.07
CA VAL A 93 23.91 56.12 26.01
C VAL A 93 24.60 56.79 24.82
N ALA A 94 24.58 56.16 23.65
CA ALA A 94 24.83 56.82 22.37
C ALA A 94 24.02 56.12 21.26
N HIS A 95 23.17 56.90 20.61
CA HIS A 95 22.32 56.51 19.49
C HIS A 95 23.13 56.07 18.27
N SER A 96 22.74 54.98 17.59
CA SER A 96 22.67 54.95 16.12
C SER A 96 21.89 53.74 15.57
N HIS A 97 21.10 54.05 14.55
CA HIS A 97 20.27 53.29 13.62
C HIS A 97 20.69 51.85 13.25
N SER A 98 19.71 50.92 13.26
CA SER A 98 19.26 50.11 12.10
C SER A 98 18.36 48.94 12.56
N HIS A 99 17.04 49.15 12.59
CA HIS A 99 16.08 48.06 12.61
C HIS A 99 15.50 47.93 11.20
N HIS A 100 16.15 47.17 10.32
CA HIS A 100 15.56 46.71 9.06
C HIS A 100 16.15 45.40 8.52
N GLU A 101 17.23 44.86 9.09
CA GLU A 101 17.84 43.62 8.55
C GLU A 101 17.16 42.33 9.05
N GLU A 102 16.56 42.31 10.25
CA GLU A 102 15.87 41.10 10.75
C GLU A 102 14.55 40.79 10.02
N GLU A 103 13.80 41.82 9.58
CA GLU A 103 12.53 41.60 8.85
C GLU A 103 12.77 41.08 7.44
N ASP A 104 13.77 41.62 6.72
CA ASP A 104 14.15 41.12 5.40
C ASP A 104 14.75 39.70 5.51
N GLU A 105 15.50 39.40 6.59
CA GLU A 105 16.03 38.06 6.82
C GLU A 105 14.95 37.00 7.05
N ILE A 106 14.03 37.29 7.97
CA ILE A 106 12.90 36.42 8.26
C ILE A 106 12.02 36.30 7.00
N MET A 107 11.74 37.41 6.30
CA MET A 107 10.91 37.39 5.10
C MET A 107 11.55 36.58 3.95
N TRP A 108 12.84 36.72 3.66
CA TRP A 108 13.49 35.93 2.61
C TRP A 108 13.57 34.45 2.98
N TYR A 109 13.84 34.13 4.25
CA TYR A 109 13.87 32.75 4.75
C TYR A 109 12.47 32.12 4.67
N THR A 110 11.44 32.86 5.09
CA THR A 110 10.04 32.41 5.05
C THR A 110 9.54 32.27 3.62
N ILE A 111 9.86 33.19 2.71
CA ILE A 111 9.52 33.09 1.28
C ILE A 111 10.22 31.88 0.65
N THR A 112 11.50 31.65 0.97
CA THR A 112 12.28 30.54 0.42
C THR A 112 11.80 29.20 0.98
N SER A 113 11.54 29.11 2.28
CA SER A 113 10.96 27.94 2.95
C SER A 113 9.56 27.63 2.43
N THR A 114 8.70 28.64 2.29
CA THR A 114 7.36 28.50 1.71
C THR A 114 7.43 27.98 0.28
N ARG A 115 8.38 28.46 -0.54
CA ARG A 115 8.60 27.96 -1.91
C ARG A 115 9.10 26.50 -1.92
N LYS A 116 10.01 26.12 -1.02
CA LYS A 116 10.45 24.73 -0.87
C LYS A 116 9.30 23.81 -0.46
N ASN A 117 8.52 24.20 0.55
CA ASN A 117 7.34 23.47 0.98
C ASN A 117 6.31 23.35 -0.15
N LEU A 118 6.11 24.40 -0.93
CA LEU A 118 5.25 24.36 -2.12
C LEU A 118 5.75 23.36 -3.16
N LEU A 119 7.06 23.31 -3.42
CA LEU A 119 7.66 22.32 -4.33
C LEU A 119 7.47 20.89 -3.81
N ARG A 120 7.71 20.66 -2.52
CA ARG A 120 7.53 19.36 -1.88
C ARG A 120 6.07 18.90 -1.91
N LEU A 121 5.12 19.78 -1.61
CA LEU A 121 3.68 19.51 -1.77
C LEU A 121 3.31 19.26 -3.25
N SER A 122 3.97 19.94 -4.20
CA SER A 122 3.76 19.69 -5.63
C SER A 122 4.22 18.29 -6.05
N VAL A 123 5.26 17.73 -5.41
CA VAL A 123 5.69 16.34 -5.63
C VAL A 123 4.62 15.34 -5.21
N ILE A 124 3.93 15.58 -4.09
CA ILE A 124 2.80 14.73 -3.65
C ILE A 124 1.71 14.70 -4.74
N VAL A 125 1.29 15.90 -5.19
CA VAL A 125 0.25 16.03 -6.22
C VAL A 125 0.69 15.41 -7.56
N LEU A 126 1.93 15.64 -7.97
CA LEU A 126 2.49 15.05 -9.18
C LEU A 126 2.51 13.52 -9.11
N SER A 127 2.85 12.96 -7.96
CA SER A 127 2.88 11.50 -7.75
C SER A 127 1.49 10.89 -7.92
N ILE A 128 0.44 11.52 -7.39
CA ILE A 128 -0.96 11.14 -7.61
C ILE A 128 -1.31 11.15 -9.11
N TYR A 129 -0.92 12.19 -9.84
CA TYR A 129 -1.22 12.30 -11.27
C TYR A 129 -0.46 11.27 -12.12
N VAL A 130 0.79 10.99 -11.77
CA VAL A 130 1.58 9.95 -12.43
C VAL A 130 0.94 8.59 -12.22
N LEU A 131 0.53 8.24 -10.99
CA LEU A 131 -0.15 6.98 -10.73
C LEU A 131 -1.49 6.86 -11.47
N TYR A 132 -2.29 7.93 -11.48
CA TYR A 132 -3.50 7.99 -12.29
C TYR A 132 -3.22 7.71 -13.76
N PHE A 133 -2.21 8.36 -14.33
CA PHE A 133 -1.86 8.20 -15.73
C PHE A 133 -1.34 6.79 -16.03
N VAL A 134 -0.56 6.20 -15.13
CA VAL A 134 -0.10 4.81 -15.22
C VAL A 134 -1.29 3.84 -15.19
N GLU A 135 -2.21 3.98 -14.23
CA GLU A 135 -3.42 3.14 -14.16
C GLU A 135 -4.27 3.30 -15.43
N PHE A 136 -4.49 4.54 -15.87
CA PHE A 136 -5.22 4.87 -17.10
C PHE A 136 -4.59 4.19 -18.33
N PHE A 137 -3.27 4.32 -18.50
CA PHE A 137 -2.55 3.71 -19.61
C PHE A 137 -2.62 2.19 -19.55
N MET A 138 -2.47 1.59 -18.38
CA MET A 138 -2.60 0.14 -18.19
C MET A 138 -4.01 -0.36 -18.48
N PHE A 139 -5.04 0.39 -18.06
CA PHE A 139 -6.43 0.10 -18.36
C PHE A 139 -6.73 0.18 -19.86
N TYR A 140 -6.27 1.24 -20.51
CA TYR A 140 -6.45 1.45 -21.95
C TYR A 140 -5.70 0.39 -22.78
N ARG A 141 -4.47 0.05 -22.37
CA ARG A 141 -3.68 -1.01 -23.01
C ARG A 141 -4.33 -2.39 -22.83
N LYS A 142 -4.95 -2.68 -21.68
CA LYS A 142 -5.68 -3.93 -21.44
C LYS A 142 -6.89 -4.08 -22.37
N ILE A 143 -7.59 -2.98 -22.68
CA ILE A 143 -8.68 -2.97 -23.67
C ILE A 143 -8.16 -3.23 -25.10
N HIS A 144 -6.96 -2.76 -25.45
CA HIS A 144 -6.38 -2.95 -26.77
C HIS A 144 -5.64 -4.29 -27.00
N LEU A 145 -5.29 -5.02 -25.94
CA LEU A 145 -4.57 -6.31 -26.02
C LEU A 145 -5.49 -7.55 -26.02
N HIS A 146 -6.82 -7.37 -26.18
CA HIS A 146 -7.72 -8.44 -26.65
C HIS A 146 -7.48 -8.80 -28.14
N TYR A 147 -6.21 -8.95 -28.52
CA TYR A 147 -5.75 -9.57 -29.76
C TYR A 147 -4.68 -10.63 -29.48
N CYS A 148 -4.75 -11.30 -28.32
CA CYS A 148 -4.15 -12.64 -28.19
C CYS A 148 -5.10 -13.66 -28.82
N SER A 149 -4.99 -13.77 -30.15
CA SER A 149 -5.46 -14.78 -31.11
C SER A 149 -6.57 -15.78 -30.70
N PRO A 150 -7.69 -15.89 -31.47
CA PRO A 150 -8.44 -17.14 -31.55
C PRO A 150 -7.68 -18.17 -32.41
N SER A 151 -8.03 -19.46 -32.26
CA SER A 151 -7.52 -20.64 -32.99
C SER A 151 -6.29 -21.28 -32.32
N THR A 152 -6.38 -22.53 -31.87
CA THR A 152 -6.57 -23.67 -32.79
C THR A 152 -7.65 -24.64 -32.35
N LYS A 153 -8.64 -24.81 -33.23
CA LYS A 153 -9.43 -26.04 -33.31
C LYS A 153 -8.47 -27.21 -33.55
N SER A 154 -8.63 -28.29 -32.79
CA SER A 154 -8.21 -29.62 -33.23
C SER A 154 -9.44 -30.53 -33.35
N PRO A 155 -9.45 -31.44 -34.33
CA PRO A 155 -10.66 -31.95 -34.93
C PRO A 155 -11.35 -33.01 -34.07
N VAL A 156 -12.67 -33.01 -34.20
CA VAL A 156 -13.57 -34.10 -33.84
C VAL A 156 -12.95 -35.45 -34.22
N LYS A 157 -12.70 -36.31 -33.23
CA LYS A 157 -12.62 -37.76 -33.47
C LYS A 157 -14.03 -38.32 -33.39
N SER A 158 -14.56 -38.72 -34.54
CA SER A 158 -15.74 -39.58 -34.64
C SER A 158 -15.50 -40.89 -33.89
N PRO A 159 -16.49 -41.44 -33.16
CA PRO A 159 -16.37 -42.76 -32.57
C PRO A 159 -16.67 -43.81 -33.65
N SER A 160 -15.69 -44.65 -33.97
CA SER A 160 -15.88 -45.91 -34.69
C SER A 160 -15.60 -47.07 -33.73
N GLY A 161 -16.62 -47.87 -33.41
CA GLY A 161 -16.48 -49.07 -32.60
C GLY A 161 -17.83 -49.72 -32.29
N ILE A 162 -18.24 -50.63 -33.18
CA ILE A 162 -19.46 -51.45 -33.11
C ILE A 162 -19.33 -52.54 -32.03
N GLN A 163 -20.39 -52.77 -31.25
CA GLN A 163 -20.90 -54.08 -30.79
C GLN A 163 -22.26 -53.83 -30.10
N SER A 164 -23.39 -53.98 -30.79
CA SER A 164 -24.18 -55.21 -30.97
C SER A 164 -24.75 -55.81 -29.68
N SER A 165 -26.00 -55.47 -29.38
CA SER A 165 -26.96 -56.40 -28.78
C SER A 165 -28.40 -56.01 -29.14
N ASN A 166 -29.05 -56.94 -29.85
CA ASN A 166 -30.46 -56.94 -30.25
C ASN A 166 -31.43 -56.92 -29.05
N SER A 167 -32.56 -56.22 -29.21
CA SER A 167 -33.88 -56.85 -29.04
C SER A 167 -34.99 -56.00 -29.69
N ASN A 168 -35.80 -56.70 -30.50
CA ASN A 168 -36.99 -56.22 -31.21
C ASN A 168 -38.19 -56.04 -30.27
N SER A 169 -39.08 -55.10 -30.60
CA SER A 169 -40.56 -55.19 -30.45
C SER A 169 -41.17 -53.84 -30.83
N SER A 170 -41.54 -53.60 -32.09
CA SER A 170 -42.92 -53.74 -32.63
C SER A 170 -44.01 -52.94 -31.92
N GLY A 171 -44.45 -51.86 -32.56
CA GLY A 171 -45.85 -51.68 -32.96
C GLY A 171 -46.77 -50.82 -32.09
N ILE A 172 -47.59 -50.06 -32.82
CA ILE A 172 -48.93 -49.53 -32.51
C ILE A 172 -49.00 -48.03 -32.19
N GLU A 173 -49.42 -47.28 -33.21
CA GLU A 173 -50.09 -45.99 -33.14
C GLU A 173 -51.45 -46.15 -32.44
N ASP A 174 -51.86 -45.18 -31.63
CA ASP A 174 -53.26 -44.74 -31.62
C ASP A 174 -53.45 -43.37 -30.95
N ASN A 175 -54.26 -42.55 -31.61
CA ASN A 175 -54.66 -41.18 -31.26
C ASN A 175 -55.78 -41.15 -30.20
N ASN A 176 -55.79 -40.17 -29.28
CA ASN A 176 -56.77 -39.06 -29.26
C ASN A 176 -56.91 -38.32 -27.90
N ASN A 177 -56.90 -36.99 -28.04
CA ASN A 177 -57.69 -35.94 -27.37
C ASN A 177 -57.65 -35.70 -25.85
N GLY A 178 -57.16 -34.50 -25.51
CA GLY A 178 -57.56 -33.71 -24.35
C GLY A 178 -57.05 -32.26 -24.49
N GLU A 179 -57.97 -31.32 -24.66
CA GLU A 179 -57.76 -29.89 -24.94
C GLU A 179 -56.86 -29.15 -23.92
N SER A 180 -56.02 -28.24 -24.42
CA SER A 180 -56.18 -26.79 -24.17
C SER A 180 -55.16 -25.98 -24.96
N LYS A 181 -55.68 -24.95 -25.64
CA LYS A 181 -54.91 -23.91 -26.32
C LYS A 181 -54.09 -23.13 -25.29
N GLU A 182 -52.79 -23.00 -25.54
CA GLU A 182 -52.09 -21.73 -25.36
C GLU A 182 -50.79 -21.70 -26.18
N LYS A 183 -50.65 -20.65 -26.99
CA LYS A 183 -49.42 -20.30 -27.70
C LYS A 183 -48.46 -19.70 -26.67
N PRO A 184 -47.19 -20.14 -26.56
CA PRO A 184 -46.16 -19.29 -26.03
C PRO A 184 -45.63 -18.39 -27.15
N ARG A 185 -45.77 -17.10 -26.88
CA ARG A 185 -45.06 -15.99 -27.51
C ARG A 185 -43.56 -16.27 -27.49
N GLU A 186 -42.88 -15.89 -28.57
CA GLU A 186 -41.44 -15.67 -28.54
C GLU A 186 -41.13 -14.64 -27.45
N GLU A 187 -40.50 -15.08 -26.36
CA GLU A 187 -39.80 -14.20 -25.44
C GLU A 187 -38.32 -14.52 -25.54
N GLY A 188 -37.55 -13.52 -25.98
CA GLY A 188 -36.10 -13.56 -26.03
C GLY A 188 -35.55 -13.75 -24.62
N GLY A 189 -35.14 -14.98 -24.33
CA GLY A 189 -34.22 -15.26 -23.24
C GLY A 189 -32.82 -14.90 -23.72
N HIS A 190 -32.28 -13.77 -23.23
CA HIS A 190 -30.83 -13.64 -23.12
C HIS A 190 -30.36 -14.78 -22.22
N GLU A 191 -29.87 -15.84 -22.85
CA GLU A 191 -29.12 -16.91 -22.23
C GLU A 191 -27.90 -16.24 -21.57
N LEU A 192 -28.04 -15.96 -20.28
CA LEU A 192 -26.96 -15.48 -19.44
C LEU A 192 -26.01 -16.67 -19.33
N ILE A 193 -25.06 -16.74 -20.28
CA ILE A 193 -23.98 -17.72 -20.25
C ILE A 193 -23.24 -17.46 -18.95
N HIS A 194 -23.58 -18.28 -17.96
CA HIS A 194 -22.88 -18.41 -16.72
C HIS A 194 -21.51 -19.02 -17.08
N LEU A 195 -20.57 -18.16 -17.50
CA LEU A 195 -19.16 -18.53 -17.53
C LEU A 195 -18.72 -18.63 -16.07
N ARG A 196 -19.04 -19.78 -15.49
CA ARG A 196 -18.33 -20.32 -14.34
C ARG A 196 -16.90 -20.54 -14.84
N GLU A 197 -16.02 -19.59 -14.53
CA GLU A 197 -14.59 -19.78 -14.64
C GLU A 197 -14.26 -21.00 -13.76
N GLU A 198 -13.91 -22.11 -14.41
CA GLU A 198 -13.39 -23.27 -13.71
C GLU A 198 -12.04 -22.89 -13.09
N GLU A 199 -11.96 -23.11 -11.76
CA GLU A 199 -10.73 -23.13 -11.01
C GLU A 199 -9.80 -24.20 -11.58
N GLU A 200 -8.69 -23.79 -12.18
CA GLU A 200 -7.33 -24.37 -12.05
C GLU A 200 -6.39 -23.77 -13.11
N ASP A 201 -5.60 -22.75 -12.72
CA ASP A 201 -4.19 -22.68 -13.13
C ASP A 201 -3.43 -21.90 -12.05
N GLY A 202 -2.64 -22.64 -11.27
CA GLY A 202 -1.73 -22.07 -10.30
C GLY A 202 -0.67 -21.23 -10.99
N GLY A 203 -0.44 -20.02 -10.47
CA GLY A 203 0.82 -19.29 -10.66
C GLY A 203 1.17 -18.91 -12.09
N LYS A 204 0.40 -17.99 -12.69
CA LYS A 204 0.93 -17.13 -13.76
C LYS A 204 0.80 -15.67 -13.37
N ILE A 205 1.94 -14.99 -13.29
CA ILE A 205 2.06 -13.52 -13.12
C ILE A 205 1.46 -12.77 -14.35
N CYS A 206 1.07 -13.48 -15.41
CA CYS A 206 0.27 -12.93 -16.52
C CYS A 206 -1.19 -12.72 -16.11
N GLY A 207 -1.58 -11.46 -15.84
CA GLY A 207 -2.98 -11.08 -15.63
C GLY A 207 -3.27 -10.18 -14.43
N LEU A 208 -2.24 -9.77 -13.67
CA LEU A 208 -2.42 -8.95 -12.46
C LEU A 208 -3.26 -7.69 -12.75
N LYS A 209 -4.26 -7.43 -11.90
CA LYS A 209 -5.04 -6.18 -11.99
C LYS A 209 -4.06 -5.00 -11.84
N PRO A 210 -4.18 -3.92 -12.63
CA PRO A 210 -3.29 -2.75 -12.53
C PRO A 210 -3.13 -2.21 -11.10
N ARG A 211 -4.19 -2.30 -10.29
CA ARG A 211 -4.21 -1.91 -8.87
C ARG A 211 -3.17 -2.65 -8.02
N ALA A 212 -3.10 -3.97 -8.14
CA ALA A 212 -2.15 -4.79 -7.40
C ALA A 212 -0.69 -4.44 -7.74
N LEU A 213 -0.41 -4.02 -8.98
CA LEU A 213 0.92 -3.58 -9.38
C LEU A 213 1.29 -2.21 -8.79
N ILE A 214 0.34 -1.29 -8.72
CA ILE A 214 0.56 0.04 -8.12
C ILE A 214 0.80 -0.11 -6.61
N ILE A 215 0.06 -1.00 -5.94
CA ILE A 215 0.24 -1.31 -4.52
C ILE A 215 1.64 -1.85 -4.26
N LEU A 216 2.04 -2.94 -4.93
CA LEU A 216 3.37 -3.53 -4.77
C LEU A 216 4.51 -2.54 -5.08
N PHE A 217 4.29 -1.62 -6.01
CA PHE A 217 5.28 -0.59 -6.32
C PHE A 217 5.34 0.50 -5.24
N GLY A 218 4.18 0.96 -4.77
CA GLY A 218 4.10 1.97 -3.72
C GLY A 218 4.65 1.46 -2.39
N ASP A 219 4.26 0.25 -2.01
CA ASP A 219 4.78 -0.48 -0.86
C ASP A 219 6.31 -0.65 -0.95
N GLY A 220 6.84 -1.05 -2.12
CA GLY A 220 8.28 -1.19 -2.29
C GLY A 220 9.06 0.12 -2.18
N ILE A 221 8.44 1.27 -2.45
CA ILE A 221 9.08 2.58 -2.20
C ILE A 221 8.94 2.97 -0.73
N HIS A 222 7.81 2.68 -0.08
CA HIS A 222 7.63 2.93 1.35
C HIS A 222 8.64 2.14 2.18
N ASN A 223 8.72 0.83 1.95
CA ASN A 223 9.68 -0.06 2.58
C ASN A 223 11.14 0.38 2.34
N LEU A 224 11.46 0.88 1.14
CA LEU A 224 12.76 1.51 0.87
C LEU A 224 13.03 2.70 1.80
N VAL A 225 12.05 3.61 1.95
CA VAL A 225 12.19 4.80 2.81
C VAL A 225 12.31 4.42 4.28
N ASP A 226 11.57 3.42 4.75
CA ASP A 226 11.70 2.90 6.11
C ASP A 226 13.07 2.29 6.36
N GLY A 227 13.60 1.57 5.38
CA GLY A 227 14.98 1.09 5.39
C GLY A 227 15.99 2.22 5.55
N VAL A 228 15.81 3.33 4.80
CA VAL A 228 16.64 4.54 4.92
C VAL A 228 16.55 5.12 6.33
N ALA A 229 15.34 5.25 6.88
CA ALA A 229 15.11 5.79 8.23
C ALA A 229 15.78 4.93 9.31
N ILE A 230 15.58 3.60 9.27
CA ILE A 230 16.21 2.66 10.21
C ILE A 230 17.74 2.77 10.12
N GLY A 231 18.30 2.76 8.91
CA GLY A 231 19.74 2.85 8.70
C GLY A 231 20.34 4.16 9.20
N ALA A 232 19.67 5.28 8.92
CA ALA A 232 20.09 6.60 9.39
C ALA A 232 20.04 6.70 10.92
N SER A 233 18.99 6.17 11.55
CA SER A 233 18.85 6.17 13.01
C SER A 233 19.93 5.36 13.72
N PHE A 234 20.30 4.17 13.19
CA PHE A 234 21.41 3.39 13.76
C PHE A 234 22.77 4.06 13.56
N MET A 235 22.96 4.80 12.45
CA MET A 235 24.16 5.61 12.23
C MET A 235 24.30 6.75 13.25
N ILE A 236 23.18 7.22 13.84
CA ILE A 236 23.17 8.22 14.93
C ILE A 236 23.40 7.54 16.29
N SER A 237 22.57 6.54 16.65
CA SER A 237 22.76 5.76 17.88
C SER A 237 21.97 4.45 17.86
N LEU A 238 22.44 3.44 18.62
CA LEU A 238 21.70 2.19 18.78
C LEU A 238 20.31 2.38 19.40
N LYS A 239 20.19 3.26 20.41
CA LYS A 239 18.91 3.56 21.07
C LYS A 239 17.89 4.09 20.03
N LEU A 240 18.30 5.09 19.24
CA LEU A 240 17.43 5.68 18.22
C LEU A 240 17.06 4.66 17.14
N GLY A 241 18.02 3.85 16.67
CA GLY A 241 17.74 2.79 15.70
C GLY A 241 16.67 1.78 16.17
N PHE A 242 16.72 1.34 17.42
CA PHE A 242 15.68 0.46 17.98
C PHE A 242 14.32 1.15 18.09
N ILE A 243 14.28 2.42 18.49
CA ILE A 243 13.05 3.21 18.58
C ILE A 243 12.41 3.35 17.19
N THR A 244 13.19 3.76 16.19
CA THR A 244 12.73 3.85 14.80
C THR A 244 12.25 2.50 14.28
N THR A 245 12.94 1.40 14.61
CA THR A 245 12.50 0.06 14.22
C THR A 245 11.13 -0.27 14.80
N ILE A 246 10.90 0.01 16.09
CA ILE A 246 9.60 -0.23 16.74
C ILE A 246 8.51 0.62 16.09
N ALA A 247 8.79 1.90 15.83
CA ALA A 247 7.86 2.79 15.15
C ALA A 247 7.46 2.25 13.77
N VAL A 248 8.43 1.82 12.95
CA VAL A 248 8.20 1.19 11.63
C VAL A 248 7.36 -0.08 11.77
N VAL A 249 7.75 -1.01 12.64
CA VAL A 249 7.00 -2.26 12.89
C VAL A 249 5.52 -2.01 13.19
N CYS A 250 5.21 -0.94 13.94
CA CYS A 250 3.86 -0.67 14.38
C CYS A 250 2.93 -0.17 13.26
N HIS A 251 3.43 0.59 12.27
CA HIS A 251 2.61 0.98 11.12
C HIS A 251 2.69 -0.02 9.97
N GLU A 252 3.82 -0.71 9.81
CA GLU A 252 4.00 -1.68 8.72
C GLU A 252 3.11 -2.91 8.85
N LEU A 253 2.92 -3.44 10.07
CA LEU A 253 2.06 -4.61 10.27
C LEU A 253 0.63 -4.40 9.71
N PRO A 254 -0.07 -3.29 10.00
CA PRO A 254 -1.33 -2.96 9.34
C PRO A 254 -1.27 -2.81 7.82
N HIS A 255 -0.22 -2.17 7.28
CA HIS A 255 -0.05 -1.98 5.82
C HIS A 255 0.05 -3.33 5.10
N GLU A 256 0.92 -4.20 5.59
CA GLU A 256 1.19 -5.53 5.03
C GLU A 256 -0.05 -6.45 5.03
N ILE A 257 -0.88 -6.35 6.07
CA ILE A 257 -2.16 -7.06 6.16
C ILE A 257 -3.13 -6.54 5.09
N GLY A 258 -3.15 -5.23 4.89
CA GLY A 258 -3.98 -4.56 3.91
C GLY A 258 -3.63 -4.93 2.48
N ASP A 259 -2.34 -4.86 2.15
CA ASP A 259 -1.82 -5.16 0.83
C ASP A 259 -2.06 -6.63 0.47
N LEU A 260 -1.86 -7.54 1.42
CA LEU A 260 -2.24 -8.94 1.25
C LEU A 260 -3.74 -9.11 0.92
N ALA A 261 -4.62 -8.37 1.59
CA ALA A 261 -6.06 -8.43 1.32
C ALA A 261 -6.39 -7.97 -0.10
N VAL A 262 -5.77 -6.88 -0.58
CA VAL A 262 -5.98 -6.39 -1.96
C VAL A 262 -5.37 -7.33 -3.00
N LEU A 263 -4.20 -7.91 -2.73
CA LEU A 263 -3.59 -8.90 -3.61
C LEU A 263 -4.48 -10.13 -3.77
N ILE A 264 -5.10 -10.62 -2.69
CA ILE A 264 -6.05 -11.73 -2.74
C ILE A 264 -7.34 -11.34 -3.49
N ASP A 265 -7.88 -10.13 -3.27
CA ASP A 265 -9.03 -9.62 -4.02
C ASP A 265 -8.73 -9.47 -5.54
N SER A 266 -7.46 -9.24 -5.87
CA SER A 266 -7.02 -9.18 -7.26
C SER A 266 -7.05 -10.53 -7.98
N GLY A 267 -7.25 -11.64 -7.24
CA GLY A 267 -7.34 -13.00 -7.76
C GLY A 267 -6.10 -13.85 -7.49
N LEU A 268 -5.12 -13.35 -6.74
CA LEU A 268 -3.91 -14.12 -6.40
C LEU A 268 -4.19 -15.19 -5.35
N SER A 269 -3.46 -16.30 -5.45
CA SER A 269 -3.40 -17.27 -4.36
C SER A 269 -2.73 -16.65 -3.13
N MET A 270 -3.11 -17.10 -1.93
CA MET A 270 -2.52 -16.64 -0.67
C MET A 270 -0.98 -16.70 -0.69
N VAL A 271 -0.42 -17.80 -1.19
CA VAL A 271 1.04 -18.00 -1.24
C VAL A 271 1.68 -17.01 -2.22
N THR A 272 1.08 -16.80 -3.39
CA THR A 272 1.61 -15.84 -4.37
C THR A 272 1.55 -14.42 -3.83
N ALA A 273 0.45 -14.05 -3.19
CA ALA A 273 0.29 -12.73 -2.58
C ALA A 273 1.34 -12.49 -1.49
N LEU A 274 1.52 -13.44 -0.57
CA LEU A 274 2.55 -13.37 0.47
C LEU A 274 3.98 -13.26 -0.10
N ILE A 275 4.30 -13.98 -1.18
CA ILE A 275 5.62 -13.88 -1.82
C ILE A 275 5.83 -12.50 -2.43
N LEU A 276 4.83 -11.96 -3.13
CA LEU A 276 4.94 -10.63 -3.75
C LEU A 276 5.07 -9.53 -2.68
N ASN A 277 4.32 -9.66 -1.59
CA ASN A 277 4.38 -8.78 -0.43
C ASN A 277 5.79 -8.80 0.19
N LEU A 278 6.33 -10.00 0.46
CA LEU A 278 7.70 -10.15 0.96
C LEU A 278 8.73 -9.56 -0.01
N LEU A 279 8.60 -9.76 -1.31
CA LEU A 279 9.52 -9.20 -2.31
C LEU A 279 9.55 -7.67 -2.29
N SER A 280 8.39 -7.06 -2.06
CA SER A 280 8.26 -5.62 -1.86
C SER A 280 8.97 -5.17 -0.57
N ALA A 281 8.72 -5.85 0.55
CA ALA A 281 9.35 -5.55 1.83
C ALA A 281 10.88 -5.72 1.85
N LEU A 282 11.45 -6.52 0.96
CA LEU A 282 12.91 -6.67 0.83
C LEU A 282 13.61 -5.41 0.28
N THR A 283 12.86 -4.47 -0.30
CA THR A 283 13.41 -3.16 -0.71
C THR A 283 13.95 -2.36 0.47
N ALA A 284 13.48 -2.60 1.69
CA ALA A 284 14.00 -1.99 2.92
C ALA A 284 15.50 -2.25 3.14
N TYR A 285 16.02 -3.40 2.69
CA TYR A 285 17.48 -3.64 2.72
C TYR A 285 18.25 -2.67 1.85
N ILE A 286 17.70 -2.32 0.68
CA ILE A 286 18.32 -1.36 -0.23
C ILE A 286 18.40 0.00 0.47
N GLY A 287 17.31 0.42 1.13
CA GLY A 287 17.26 1.66 1.90
C GLY A 287 18.27 1.71 3.04
N LEU A 288 18.35 0.62 3.83
CA LEU A 288 19.31 0.47 4.92
C LEU A 288 20.74 0.71 4.46
N PHE A 289 21.16 0.01 3.39
CA PHE A 289 22.53 0.13 2.89
C PHE A 289 22.79 1.48 2.20
N ILE A 290 21.79 2.09 1.55
CA ILE A 290 21.88 3.46 1.04
C ILE A 290 22.21 4.42 2.18
N ALA A 291 21.46 4.37 3.29
CA ALA A 291 21.68 5.25 4.43
C ALA A 291 23.04 5.06 5.09
N ILE A 292 23.51 3.82 5.23
CA ILE A 292 24.82 3.51 5.83
C ILE A 292 25.97 3.99 4.95
N VAL A 293 25.88 3.82 3.62
CA VAL A 293 26.98 4.11 2.68
C VAL A 293 27.05 5.60 2.33
N LEU A 294 25.91 6.20 1.98
CA LEU A 294 25.87 7.57 1.47
C LEU A 294 25.66 8.61 2.57
N GLY A 295 25.28 8.17 3.77
CA GLY A 295 24.68 9.05 4.76
C GLY A 295 23.27 9.47 4.34
N LYS A 296 22.57 10.11 5.26
CA LYS A 296 21.22 10.62 5.03
C LYS A 296 21.29 12.02 4.42
N ASP A 297 20.78 12.17 3.19
CA ASP A 297 20.46 13.48 2.63
C ASP A 297 18.99 13.81 2.95
N GLU A 298 18.80 14.79 3.83
CA GLU A 298 17.47 15.19 4.33
C GLU A 298 16.54 15.62 3.19
N GLU A 299 17.07 16.25 2.13
CA GLU A 299 16.24 16.67 0.99
C GLU A 299 15.79 15.47 0.15
N THR A 300 16.69 14.53 -0.16
CA THR A 300 16.33 13.30 -0.88
C THR A 300 15.30 12.47 -0.11
N GLU A 301 15.48 12.28 1.19
CA GLU A 301 14.49 11.58 2.02
C GLU A 301 13.14 12.29 2.00
N THR A 302 13.14 13.63 2.16
CA THR A 302 11.91 14.42 2.11
C THR A 302 11.18 14.28 0.77
N ILE A 303 11.91 14.25 -0.35
CA ILE A 303 11.35 14.03 -1.68
C ILE A 303 10.77 12.62 -1.81
N LEU A 304 11.47 11.60 -1.31
CA LEU A 304 10.97 10.22 -1.30
C LEU A 304 9.70 10.08 -0.45
N LEU A 305 9.67 10.68 0.75
CA LEU A 305 8.48 10.78 1.60
C LEU A 305 7.32 11.48 0.89
N ALA A 306 7.58 12.58 0.17
CA ALA A 306 6.56 13.26 -0.63
C ALA A 306 5.98 12.36 -1.73
N ILE A 307 6.82 11.55 -2.38
CA ILE A 307 6.35 10.55 -3.36
C ILE A 307 5.48 9.50 -2.66
N THR A 308 5.94 8.93 -1.54
CA THR A 308 5.22 7.95 -0.73
C THR A 308 3.84 8.45 -0.26
N ALA A 309 3.75 9.67 0.28
CA ALA A 309 2.47 10.28 0.66
C ALA A 309 1.50 10.37 -0.52
N GLY A 310 1.99 10.79 -1.70
CA GLY A 310 1.17 10.85 -2.91
C GLY A 310 0.69 9.47 -3.35
N MET A 311 1.54 8.45 -3.27
CA MET A 311 1.17 7.08 -3.62
C MET A 311 0.13 6.50 -2.66
N PHE A 312 0.33 6.66 -1.36
CA PHE A 312 -0.58 6.19 -0.33
C PHE A 312 -1.96 6.83 -0.42
N LEU A 313 -2.02 8.15 -0.65
CA LEU A 313 -3.28 8.84 -0.88
C LEU A 313 -4.00 8.34 -2.14
N TYR A 314 -3.26 8.15 -3.24
CA TYR A 314 -3.86 7.65 -4.47
C TYR A 314 -4.44 6.25 -4.28
N VAL A 315 -3.65 5.31 -3.77
CA VAL A 315 -4.06 3.91 -3.55
C VAL A 315 -5.25 3.85 -2.60
N ALA A 316 -5.15 4.47 -1.42
CA ALA A 316 -6.19 4.44 -0.40
C ALA A 316 -7.54 4.95 -0.93
N TRP A 317 -7.54 6.11 -1.60
CA TRP A 317 -8.79 6.70 -2.09
C TRP A 317 -9.31 6.04 -3.36
N ALA A 318 -8.43 5.59 -4.27
CA ALA A 318 -8.83 4.85 -5.47
C ALA A 318 -9.45 3.49 -5.11
N ASP A 319 -8.95 2.83 -4.06
CA ASP A 319 -9.52 1.57 -3.56
C ASP A 319 -10.79 1.79 -2.76
N MET A 320 -10.87 2.83 -1.93
CA MET A 320 -12.13 3.21 -1.28
C MET A 320 -13.26 3.41 -2.30
N LEU A 321 -12.97 4.13 -3.39
CA LEU A 321 -13.95 4.41 -4.44
C LEU A 321 -14.33 3.15 -5.25
N SER A 322 -13.40 2.24 -5.54
CA SER A 322 -13.72 1.01 -6.28
C SER A 322 -14.60 0.08 -5.46
N HIS A 323 -14.33 -0.04 -4.15
CA HIS A 323 -15.09 -0.91 -3.27
C HIS A 323 -16.51 -0.40 -3.07
N LEU A 324 -16.70 0.91 -2.92
CA LEU A 324 -18.05 1.50 -2.87
C LEU A 324 -18.89 1.11 -4.10
N LYS A 325 -18.29 1.11 -5.30
CA LYS A 325 -18.99 0.73 -6.54
C LYS A 325 -19.27 -0.76 -6.63
N HIS A 326 -18.34 -1.60 -6.21
CA HIS A 326 -18.51 -3.05 -6.24
C HIS A 326 -19.57 -3.53 -5.23
N ASP A 327 -19.53 -2.99 -4.00
CA ASP A 327 -20.41 -3.38 -2.91
C ASP A 327 -21.86 -2.91 -3.13
N ALA A 328 -22.05 -1.72 -3.74
CA ALA A 328 -23.37 -1.21 -4.09
C ALA A 328 -24.14 -2.13 -5.07
N LEU A 329 -23.44 -2.99 -5.82
CA LEU A 329 -24.03 -3.92 -6.77
C LEU A 329 -24.43 -5.27 -6.14
N MET A 330 -23.98 -5.58 -4.91
CA MET A 330 -24.08 -6.90 -4.27
C MET A 330 -24.95 -6.90 -3.00
N ALA A 331 -26.00 -6.07 -2.98
CA ALA A 331 -26.68 -5.48 -1.83
C ALA A 331 -27.46 -6.40 -0.83
N ASP A 332 -27.04 -7.64 -0.58
CA ASP A 332 -27.79 -8.54 0.33
C ASP A 332 -27.49 -8.31 1.83
N HIS A 333 -26.34 -7.71 2.21
CA HIS A 333 -25.95 -7.53 3.64
C HIS A 333 -25.26 -6.17 3.94
N TRP A 334 -25.76 -5.07 3.36
CA TRP A 334 -25.12 -3.74 3.44
C TRP A 334 -24.78 -3.28 4.87
N MET A 335 -25.64 -3.53 5.86
CA MET A 335 -25.41 -3.11 7.25
C MET A 335 -24.17 -3.75 7.88
N VAL A 336 -23.98 -5.06 7.65
CA VAL A 336 -22.84 -5.81 8.22
C VAL A 336 -21.55 -5.31 7.58
N THR A 337 -21.55 -5.11 6.25
CA THR A 337 -20.43 -4.53 5.54
C THR A 337 -20.09 -3.13 6.04
N SER A 338 -21.09 -2.26 6.23
CA SER A 338 -20.86 -0.90 6.76
C SER A 338 -20.28 -0.91 8.18
N ILE A 339 -20.74 -1.80 9.07
CA ILE A 339 -20.21 -1.92 10.43
C ILE A 339 -18.75 -2.40 10.39
N LEU A 340 -18.44 -3.40 9.57
CA LEU A 340 -17.09 -3.93 9.41
C LEU A 340 -16.13 -2.91 8.79
N GLN A 341 -16.59 -2.11 7.82
CA GLN A 341 -15.79 -1.03 7.25
C GLN A 341 -15.55 0.07 8.28
N LEU A 342 -16.58 0.51 9.01
CA LEU A 342 -16.44 1.54 10.03
C LEU A 342 -15.50 1.10 11.16
N SER A 343 -15.58 -0.16 11.59
CA SER A 343 -14.65 -0.68 12.59
C SER A 343 -13.22 -0.76 12.03
N GLY A 344 -13.05 -1.17 10.77
CA GLY A 344 -11.75 -1.16 10.10
C GLY A 344 -11.14 0.25 10.03
N PHE A 345 -11.90 1.24 9.55
CA PHE A 345 -11.48 2.65 9.52
C PHE A 345 -11.11 3.17 10.91
N THR A 346 -11.94 2.87 11.91
CA THR A 346 -11.68 3.32 13.28
C THR A 346 -10.40 2.71 13.84
N VAL A 347 -10.20 1.40 13.65
CA VAL A 347 -8.99 0.71 14.11
C VAL A 347 -7.75 1.27 13.41
N GLY A 348 -7.78 1.40 12.08
CA GLY A 348 -6.64 1.93 11.32
C GLY A 348 -6.28 3.36 11.70
N PHE A 349 -7.28 4.25 11.83
CA PHE A 349 -7.06 5.62 12.30
C PHE A 349 -6.47 5.67 13.71
N LEU A 350 -7.03 4.91 14.67
CA LEU A 350 -6.53 4.91 16.04
C LEU A 350 -5.12 4.34 16.17
N LEU A 351 -4.75 3.37 15.33
CA LEU A 351 -3.40 2.83 15.29
C LEU A 351 -2.40 3.90 14.86
N ILE A 352 -2.62 4.56 13.72
CA ILE A 352 -1.70 5.59 13.22
C ILE A 352 -1.70 6.84 14.10
N PHE A 353 -2.88 7.29 14.54
CA PHE A 353 -2.98 8.41 15.48
C PHE A 353 -2.26 8.10 16.79
N GLY A 354 -2.45 6.90 17.33
CA GLY A 354 -1.77 6.45 18.55
C GLY A 354 -0.25 6.45 18.39
N LEU A 355 0.27 6.04 17.23
CA LEU A 355 1.70 6.08 16.95
C LEU A 355 2.25 7.50 17.00
N GLY A 356 1.67 8.43 16.24
CA GLY A 356 2.12 9.82 16.26
C GLY A 356 1.91 10.50 17.62
N TRP A 357 0.84 10.16 18.35
CA TRP A 357 0.56 10.76 19.66
C TRP A 357 1.53 10.29 20.75
N PHE A 358 1.93 9.02 20.73
CA PHE A 358 2.80 8.42 21.74
C PHE A 358 4.27 8.32 21.30
N GLU A 359 4.63 8.83 20.13
CA GLU A 359 6.00 8.82 19.60
C GLU A 359 7.03 9.38 20.60
N HIS A 360 6.70 10.48 21.28
CA HIS A 360 7.56 11.07 22.31
C HIS A 360 7.84 10.12 23.51
N LEU A 361 6.95 9.17 23.80
CA LEU A 361 7.20 8.15 24.84
C LEU A 361 8.18 7.07 24.39
N LEU A 362 8.34 6.88 23.07
CA LEU A 362 9.31 5.95 22.53
C LEU A 362 10.71 6.59 22.51
N GLU A 363 10.81 7.92 22.37
CA GLU A 363 12.08 8.65 22.32
C GLU A 363 12.75 8.91 23.68
N GLY A 364 11.94 9.08 24.73
CA GLY A 364 12.39 9.31 26.12
C GLY A 364 12.93 8.06 26.79
#